data_AF-A0A920PRF1-F1
#
_entry.id   AF-A0A920PRF1-F1
#
_cell.length_a   1.000
_cell.length_b   1.000
_cell.length_c   1.000
_cell.angle_alpha   90.00
_cell.angle_beta   90.00
_cell.angle_gamma   90.00
#
_symmetry.space_group_name_H-M   'P 1'
#
loop_
_entity.id
_entity.type
_entity.pdbx_description
1 polymer ?
#
loop_
_entity_poly.entity_id
_entity_poly.type
_entity_poly.pdbx_seq_one_letter_code
_entity_poly.pdbx_strand_id
1 'polypeptide(L)'
;MDPGAHRQSACRDLASYYAGMAERWTHTDPKARLKWAGPDMSVRSSITARLMETWAHGQAVYDLLGTERTDSERIRNIPGAGINTFKWTFINRQWEVPESVPHVRLTAPSGACWSWNESNSDDCIAGSATAFCQVVTQTRNVADTDLTVTGEIAQRWMANAQCFAGPPELPPEPGTRTVVT
;
A
#
# COMPACT_ATOMS: atom_id res chain seq x y z
N MET A 1 -28.70 15.43 -20.43
CA MET A 1 -28.51 14.65 -19.19
C MET A 1 -27.61 15.46 -18.28
N ASP A 2 -27.96 15.59 -16.99
CA ASP A 2 -27.16 16.31 -16.01
C ASP A 2 -25.90 15.49 -15.61
N PRO A 3 -24.69 15.98 -15.88
CA PRO A 3 -23.44 15.31 -15.49
C PRO A 3 -23.29 15.19 -13.95
N GLY A 4 -23.95 16.04 -13.16
CA GLY A 4 -23.99 15.97 -11.71
C GLY A 4 -24.74 14.75 -11.19
N ALA A 5 -25.96 14.52 -11.70
CA ALA A 5 -26.79 13.36 -11.37
C ALA A 5 -26.12 12.02 -11.70
N HIS A 6 -25.41 11.93 -12.84
CA HIS A 6 -24.70 10.71 -13.24
C HIS A 6 -23.51 10.40 -12.32
N ARG A 7 -22.75 11.43 -11.90
CA ARG A 7 -21.61 11.27 -10.99
C ARG A 7 -22.04 10.84 -9.58
N GLN A 8 -23.13 11.42 -9.06
CA GLN A 8 -23.69 11.00 -7.78
C GLN A 8 -24.25 9.58 -7.81
N SER A 9 -24.82 9.13 -8.93
CA SER A 9 -25.21 7.73 -9.11
C SER A 9 -24.00 6.81 -9.02
N ALA A 10 -22.94 7.10 -9.77
CA ALA A 10 -21.73 6.28 -9.79
C ALA A 10 -21.08 6.12 -8.40
N CYS A 11 -21.01 7.18 -7.59
CA CYS A 11 -20.49 7.08 -6.22
C CYS A 11 -21.36 6.20 -5.31
N ARG A 12 -22.71 6.28 -5.44
CA ARG A 12 -23.63 5.42 -4.69
C ARG A 12 -23.53 3.97 -5.13
N ASP A 13 -23.48 3.73 -6.43
CA ASP A 13 -23.36 2.39 -7.01
C ASP A 13 -22.05 1.72 -6.55
N LEU A 14 -20.96 2.48 -6.53
CA LEU A 14 -19.68 2.04 -6.01
C LEU A 14 -19.76 1.69 -4.51
N ALA A 15 -20.35 2.56 -3.69
CA ALA A 15 -20.50 2.34 -2.26
C ALA A 15 -21.34 1.08 -1.96
N SER A 16 -22.49 0.92 -2.64
CA SER A 16 -23.34 -0.26 -2.51
C SER A 16 -22.64 -1.54 -2.97
N TYR A 17 -21.87 -1.47 -4.06
CA TYR A 17 -21.07 -2.59 -4.53
C TYR A 17 -20.04 -3.07 -3.49
N TYR A 18 -19.27 -2.14 -2.93
CA TYR A 18 -18.26 -2.46 -1.92
C TYR A 18 -18.87 -2.98 -0.61
N ALA A 19 -20.00 -2.42 -0.18
CA ALA A 19 -20.71 -2.91 1.00
C ALA A 19 -21.18 -4.37 0.83
N GLY A 20 -21.83 -4.68 -0.29
CA GLY A 20 -22.26 -6.05 -0.58
C GLY A 20 -21.08 -7.01 -0.80
N MET A 21 -19.97 -6.54 -1.37
CA MET A 21 -18.74 -7.34 -1.48
C MET A 21 -18.14 -7.66 -0.10
N ALA A 22 -18.05 -6.66 0.78
CA ALA A 22 -17.54 -6.84 2.13
C ALA A 22 -18.38 -7.84 2.93
N GLU A 23 -19.71 -7.78 2.82
CA GLU A 23 -20.63 -8.74 3.44
C GLU A 23 -20.43 -10.17 2.91
N ARG A 24 -20.26 -10.38 1.60
CA ARG A 24 -19.97 -11.73 1.09
C ARG A 24 -18.63 -12.27 1.61
N TRP A 25 -17.64 -11.40 1.79
CA TRP A 25 -16.32 -11.79 2.26
C TRP A 25 -16.27 -12.19 3.74
N THR A 26 -17.16 -11.69 4.60
CA THR A 26 -17.22 -12.12 6.01
C THR A 26 -17.58 -13.61 6.16
N HIS A 27 -18.27 -14.18 5.17
CA HIS A 27 -18.73 -15.57 5.17
C HIS A 27 -17.87 -16.50 4.30
N THR A 28 -16.80 -15.99 3.68
CA THR A 28 -15.95 -16.79 2.79
C THR A 28 -14.72 -17.32 3.54
N ASP A 29 -14.33 -18.57 3.30
CA ASP A 29 -13.10 -19.12 3.87
C ASP A 29 -11.88 -18.28 3.44
N PRO A 30 -11.14 -17.65 4.37
CA PRO A 30 -9.99 -16.81 4.05
C PRO A 30 -8.85 -17.56 3.34
N LYS A 31 -8.82 -18.89 3.40
CA LYS A 31 -7.82 -19.74 2.73
C LYS A 31 -8.24 -20.19 1.33
N ALA A 32 -9.52 -20.08 0.98
CA ALA A 32 -9.99 -20.45 -0.34
C ALA A 32 -9.24 -19.67 -1.43
N ARG A 33 -9.02 -20.32 -2.58
CA ARG A 33 -8.20 -19.81 -3.68
C ARG A 33 -9.09 -19.22 -4.76
N LEU A 34 -8.83 -17.96 -5.10
CA LEU A 34 -9.52 -17.21 -6.14
C LEU A 34 -8.63 -17.12 -7.37
N LYS A 35 -9.24 -17.22 -8.55
CA LYS A 35 -8.56 -16.97 -9.81
C LYS A 35 -8.16 -15.50 -9.89
N TRP A 36 -6.94 -15.25 -10.31
CA TRP A 36 -6.32 -13.92 -10.37
C TRP A 36 -5.50 -13.78 -11.66
N ALA A 37 -5.15 -12.55 -12.03
CA ALA A 37 -4.33 -12.28 -13.23
C ALA A 37 -2.91 -12.87 -13.13
N GLY A 38 -2.43 -13.12 -11.91
CA GLY A 38 -1.19 -13.84 -11.63
C GLY A 38 -1.46 -15.21 -11.00
N PRO A 39 -0.58 -15.70 -10.11
CA PRO A 39 -0.87 -16.88 -9.31
C PRO A 39 -2.22 -16.72 -8.59
N ASP A 40 -2.95 -17.83 -8.41
CA ASP A 40 -4.16 -17.84 -7.61
C ASP A 40 -3.91 -17.12 -6.28
N MET A 41 -4.91 -16.42 -5.76
CA MET A 41 -4.78 -15.62 -4.55
C MET A 41 -5.70 -16.18 -3.47
N SER A 42 -5.28 -16.15 -2.20
CA SER A 42 -6.22 -16.48 -1.12
C SER A 42 -7.31 -15.41 -1.04
N VAL A 43 -8.49 -15.75 -0.53
CA VAL A 43 -9.53 -14.76 -0.23
C VAL A 43 -8.97 -13.66 0.67
N ARG A 44 -8.19 -14.00 1.71
CA ARG A 44 -7.53 -13.02 2.59
C ARG A 44 -6.63 -12.05 1.81
N SER A 45 -5.77 -12.57 0.96
CA SER A 45 -4.88 -11.74 0.15
C SER A 45 -5.67 -10.87 -0.83
N SER A 46 -6.78 -11.37 -1.37
CA SER A 46 -7.66 -10.62 -2.26
C SER A 46 -8.37 -9.47 -1.55
N ILE A 47 -8.79 -9.68 -0.29
CA ILE A 47 -9.33 -8.65 0.59
C ILE A 47 -8.29 -7.56 0.83
N THR A 48 -7.07 -7.94 1.23
CA THR A 48 -5.98 -7.00 1.45
C THR A 48 -5.62 -6.24 0.18
N ALA A 49 -5.60 -6.90 -0.98
CA ALA A 49 -5.33 -6.26 -2.26
C ALA A 49 -6.41 -5.22 -2.62
N ARG A 50 -7.71 -5.51 -2.42
CA ARG A 50 -8.76 -4.50 -2.66
C ARG A 50 -8.67 -3.32 -1.69
N LEU A 51 -8.34 -3.57 -0.41
CA LEU A 51 -8.10 -2.51 0.56
C LEU A 51 -6.96 -1.60 0.10
N MET A 52 -5.81 -2.20 -0.24
CA MET A 52 -4.61 -1.51 -0.72
C MET A 52 -4.92 -0.68 -1.98
N GLU A 53 -5.59 -1.28 -2.97
CA GLU A 53 -5.95 -0.62 -4.24
C GLU A 53 -6.87 0.58 -4.01
N THR A 54 -7.91 0.40 -3.20
CA THR A 54 -8.88 1.46 -2.87
C THR A 54 -8.22 2.57 -2.07
N TRP A 55 -7.33 2.21 -1.14
CA TRP A 55 -6.59 3.17 -0.35
C TRP A 55 -5.64 3.99 -1.23
N ALA A 56 -4.86 3.34 -2.10
CA ALA A 56 -3.87 3.98 -2.96
C ALA A 56 -4.51 4.94 -3.97
N HIS A 57 -5.52 4.50 -4.73
CA HIS A 57 -6.21 5.40 -5.68
C HIS A 57 -7.01 6.49 -4.97
N GLY A 58 -7.52 6.20 -3.77
CA GLY A 58 -8.16 7.20 -2.92
C GLY A 58 -7.20 8.35 -2.58
N GLN A 59 -5.91 8.08 -2.38
CA GLN A 59 -4.91 9.13 -2.11
C GLN A 59 -4.87 10.18 -3.23
N ALA A 60 -4.91 9.77 -4.49
CA ALA A 60 -4.92 10.70 -5.62
C ALA A 60 -6.17 11.61 -5.63
N VAL A 61 -7.30 11.12 -5.13
CA VAL A 61 -8.52 11.93 -4.97
C VAL A 61 -8.35 12.95 -3.84
N TYR A 62 -7.80 12.55 -2.69
CA TYR A 62 -7.47 13.47 -1.60
C TYR A 62 -6.53 14.59 -2.07
N ASP A 63 -5.50 14.21 -2.82
CA ASP A 63 -4.52 15.14 -3.40
C ASP A 63 -5.19 16.16 -4.32
N LEU A 64 -6.03 15.70 -5.24
CA LEU A 64 -6.77 16.55 -6.18
C LEU A 64 -7.76 17.50 -5.46
N LEU A 65 -8.35 17.06 -4.35
CA LEU A 65 -9.28 17.83 -3.55
C LEU A 65 -8.59 18.77 -2.55
N GLY A 66 -7.25 18.79 -2.50
CA GLY A 66 -6.51 19.63 -1.56
C GLY A 66 -6.75 19.27 -0.09
N THR A 67 -7.14 18.02 0.19
CA THR A 67 -7.53 17.58 1.53
C THR A 67 -6.56 16.52 2.04
N GLU A 68 -6.04 16.70 3.24
CA GLU A 68 -5.25 15.66 3.89
C GLU A 68 -6.12 14.46 4.30
N ARG A 69 -5.64 13.26 4.00
CA ARG A 69 -6.30 12.02 4.39
C ARG A 69 -6.03 11.71 5.86
N THR A 70 -7.07 11.52 6.65
CA THR A 70 -6.95 10.98 8.02
C THR A 70 -7.08 9.46 8.00
N ASP A 71 -5.97 8.76 8.19
CA ASP A 71 -5.96 7.30 8.29
C ASP A 71 -6.36 6.80 9.70
N SER A 72 -6.74 5.52 9.75
CA SER A 72 -7.04 4.80 10.99
C SER A 72 -6.28 3.47 11.02
N GLU A 73 -6.34 2.74 12.14
CA GLU A 73 -5.72 1.41 12.31
C GLU A 73 -6.07 0.40 11.19
N ARG A 74 -7.14 0.63 10.43
CA ARG A 74 -7.56 -0.19 9.29
C ARG A 74 -6.50 -0.32 8.20
N ILE A 75 -5.53 0.61 8.11
CA ILE A 75 -4.45 0.55 7.12
C ILE A 75 -3.43 -0.56 7.43
N ARG A 76 -3.42 -1.15 8.63
CA ARG A 76 -2.38 -2.10 9.09
C ARG A 76 -2.10 -3.28 8.15
N ASN A 77 -3.09 -3.69 7.35
CA ASN A 77 -2.91 -4.76 6.37
C ASN A 77 -2.07 -4.33 5.15
N ILE A 78 -1.97 -3.03 4.85
CA ILE A 78 -1.20 -2.50 3.72
C ILE A 78 0.31 -2.56 4.00
N PRO A 79 0.85 -2.11 5.15
CA PRO A 79 2.26 -2.36 5.48
C PRO A 79 2.61 -3.84 5.48
N GLY A 80 1.71 -4.69 6.01
CA GLY A 80 1.87 -6.15 5.96
C GLY A 80 1.97 -6.68 4.53
N ALA A 81 1.19 -6.15 3.59
CA ALA A 81 1.32 -6.48 2.17
C ALA A 81 2.69 -6.03 1.62
N GLY A 82 3.13 -4.80 1.92
CA GLY A 82 4.44 -4.29 1.56
C GLY A 82 5.58 -5.21 1.99
N ILE A 83 5.60 -5.58 3.28
CA ILE A 83 6.58 -6.51 3.88
C ILE A 83 6.60 -7.85 3.15
N ASN A 84 5.42 -8.44 2.93
CA ASN A 84 5.29 -9.73 2.23
C ASN A 84 5.80 -9.69 0.78
N THR A 85 5.83 -8.49 0.17
CA THR A 85 6.32 -8.25 -1.20
C THR A 85 7.77 -7.74 -1.27
N PHE A 86 8.52 -7.77 -0.15
CA PHE A 86 9.94 -7.41 -0.14
C PHE A 86 10.74 -8.16 -1.22
N LYS A 87 10.76 -9.50 -1.15
CA LYS A 87 11.49 -10.33 -2.12
C LYS A 87 10.98 -10.14 -3.55
N TRP A 88 9.66 -9.95 -3.69
CA TRP A 88 9.03 -9.70 -4.98
C TRP A 88 9.58 -8.44 -5.66
N THR A 89 9.92 -7.39 -4.90
CA THR A 89 10.50 -6.15 -5.45
C THR A 89 11.77 -6.42 -6.27
N PHE A 90 12.62 -7.34 -5.81
CA PHE A 90 13.88 -7.74 -6.46
C PHE A 90 13.65 -8.76 -7.57
N ILE A 91 12.83 -9.79 -7.31
CA ILE A 91 12.51 -10.84 -8.28
C ILE A 91 11.88 -10.24 -9.54
N ASN A 92 10.90 -9.34 -9.38
CA ASN A 92 10.20 -8.71 -10.51
C ASN A 92 11.16 -7.91 -11.42
N ARG A 93 12.23 -7.36 -10.84
CA ARG A 93 13.28 -6.58 -11.53
C ARG A 93 14.48 -7.42 -11.98
N GLN A 94 14.44 -8.74 -11.83
CA GLN A 94 15.55 -9.64 -12.13
C GLN A 94 16.84 -9.29 -11.37
N TRP A 95 16.70 -8.77 -10.15
CA TRP A 95 17.81 -8.49 -9.25
C TRP A 95 18.04 -9.64 -8.29
N GLU A 96 19.27 -9.73 -7.77
CA GLU A 96 19.58 -10.61 -6.65
C GLU A 96 18.74 -10.21 -5.43
N VAL A 97 18.18 -11.23 -4.76
CA VAL A 97 17.35 -11.03 -3.58
C VAL A 97 18.28 -10.97 -2.36
N PRO A 98 18.26 -9.88 -1.58
CA PRO A 98 19.05 -9.80 -0.36
C PRO A 98 18.70 -10.91 0.64
N GLU A 99 19.72 -11.44 1.33
CA GLU A 99 19.54 -12.50 2.32
C GLU A 99 18.80 -12.02 3.57
N SER A 100 19.11 -10.79 4.00
CA SER A 100 18.45 -10.12 5.13
C SER A 100 17.31 -9.22 4.66
N VAL A 101 16.29 -9.12 5.51
CA VAL A 101 15.16 -8.20 5.31
C VAL A 101 15.32 -7.04 6.31
N PRO A 102 15.18 -5.78 5.89
CA PRO A 102 15.32 -4.63 6.78
C PRO A 102 14.36 -4.69 7.98
N HIS A 103 14.80 -4.18 9.13
CA HIS A 103 13.89 -3.96 10.26
C HIS A 103 12.88 -2.86 9.91
N VAL A 104 11.61 -3.02 10.26
CA VAL A 104 10.59 -2.00 9.96
C VAL A 104 9.84 -1.64 11.22
N ARG A 105 9.89 -0.35 11.61
CA ARG A 105 9.24 0.20 12.79
C ARG A 105 8.37 1.41 12.44
N LEU A 106 7.06 1.21 12.42
CA LEU A 106 6.09 2.22 11.99
C LEU A 106 5.26 2.75 13.15
N THR A 107 5.01 4.06 13.16
CA THR A 107 4.02 4.70 14.03
C THR A 107 2.64 4.59 13.39
N ALA A 108 1.74 3.89 14.05
CA ALA A 108 0.35 3.74 13.64
C ALA A 108 -0.43 5.07 13.75
N PRO A 109 -1.60 5.22 13.09
CA PRO A 109 -2.44 6.39 13.28
C PRO A 109 -2.86 6.65 14.73
N SER A 110 -2.96 5.59 15.56
CA SER A 110 -3.19 5.72 17.02
C SER A 110 -1.97 6.16 17.83
N GLY A 111 -0.79 6.25 17.22
CA GLY A 111 0.50 6.42 17.90
C GLY A 111 1.15 5.12 18.38
N ALA A 112 0.47 3.96 18.23
CA ALA A 112 1.05 2.67 18.57
C ALA A 112 2.27 2.33 17.68
N CYS A 113 3.26 1.65 18.24
CA CYS A 113 4.41 1.16 17.48
C CYS A 113 4.07 -0.19 16.84
N TRP A 114 4.25 -0.30 15.53
CA TRP A 114 4.21 -1.56 14.79
C TRP A 114 5.61 -1.94 14.33
N SER A 115 5.98 -3.21 14.49
CA SER A 115 7.32 -3.69 14.21
C SER A 115 7.28 -4.99 13.41
N TRP A 116 8.19 -5.12 12.44
CA TRP A 116 8.41 -6.31 11.62
C TRP A 116 9.89 -6.62 11.47
N ASN A 117 10.17 -7.91 11.27
CA ASN A 117 11.51 -8.49 11.10
C ASN A 117 12.40 -8.32 12.34
N GLU A 118 13.55 -9.00 12.34
CA GLU A 118 14.52 -8.89 13.42
C GLU A 118 15.07 -7.47 13.52
N SER A 119 15.43 -7.05 14.75
CA SER A 119 16.00 -5.73 14.97
C SER A 119 17.37 -5.63 14.32
N ASN A 120 17.55 -4.64 13.46
CA ASN A 120 18.80 -4.31 12.82
C ASN A 120 18.88 -2.78 12.73
N SER A 121 19.83 -2.16 13.43
CA SER A 121 20.01 -0.69 13.36
C SER A 121 20.70 -0.25 12.07
N ASP A 122 21.44 -1.16 11.44
CA ASP A 122 22.26 -0.86 10.27
C ASP A 122 21.46 -0.97 8.98
N ASP A 123 20.31 -1.66 9.03
CA ASP A 123 19.35 -1.77 7.94
C ASP A 123 17.89 -1.71 8.46
N CYS A 124 17.31 -0.51 8.46
CA CYS A 124 16.08 -0.17 9.16
C CYS A 124 15.24 0.90 8.43
N ILE A 125 13.93 0.77 8.53
CA ILE A 125 12.95 1.75 8.06
C ILE A 125 12.07 2.17 9.24
N ALA A 126 11.99 3.46 9.50
CA ALA A 126 11.13 4.02 10.54
C ALA A 126 10.36 5.25 10.07
N GLY A 127 9.15 5.48 10.59
CA GLY A 127 8.33 6.65 10.23
C GLY A 127 6.84 6.35 10.41
N SER A 128 5.97 7.13 9.79
CA SER A 128 4.53 6.87 9.86
C SER A 128 4.11 5.63 9.06
N ALA A 129 3.09 4.94 9.55
CA ALA A 129 2.47 3.84 8.81
C ALA A 129 1.86 4.31 7.49
N THR A 130 1.30 5.53 7.46
CA THR A 130 0.75 6.16 6.25
C THR A 130 1.83 6.36 5.20
N ALA A 131 2.97 6.96 5.54
CA ALA A 131 4.09 7.13 4.60
C ALA A 131 4.60 5.80 4.05
N PHE A 132 4.74 4.78 4.90
CA PHE A 132 5.11 3.45 4.44
C PHE A 132 4.10 2.89 3.43
N CYS A 133 2.79 3.04 3.70
CA CYS A 133 1.76 2.68 2.73
C CYS A 133 1.91 3.46 1.42
N GLN A 134 2.19 4.76 1.50
CA GLN A 134 2.34 5.61 0.31
C GLN A 134 3.49 5.13 -0.58
N VAL A 135 4.64 4.78 0.01
CA VAL A 135 5.82 4.31 -0.71
C VAL A 135 5.58 2.93 -1.32
N VAL A 136 5.11 1.94 -0.56
CA VAL A 136 4.96 0.57 -1.09
C VAL A 136 3.85 0.44 -2.14
N THR A 137 2.88 1.36 -2.13
CA THR A 137 1.83 1.49 -3.15
C THR A 137 2.19 2.48 -4.26
N GLN A 138 3.38 3.08 -4.22
CA GLN A 138 3.88 4.08 -5.16
C GLN A 138 2.97 5.31 -5.34
N THR A 139 2.21 5.70 -4.31
CA THR A 139 1.44 6.96 -4.33
C THR A 139 2.30 8.17 -3.96
N ARG A 140 3.46 7.95 -3.33
CA ARG A 140 4.51 8.95 -3.09
C ARG A 140 5.89 8.40 -3.40
N ASN A 141 6.82 9.29 -3.69
CA ASN A 141 8.24 8.98 -3.62
C ASN A 141 8.66 8.91 -2.14
N VAL A 142 9.61 8.06 -1.79
CA VAL A 142 10.14 7.99 -0.42
C VAL A 142 10.69 9.35 0.07
N ALA A 143 11.27 10.14 -0.83
CA ALA A 143 11.81 11.47 -0.53
C ALA A 143 10.73 12.49 -0.12
N ASP A 144 9.46 12.23 -0.43
CA ASP A 144 8.32 13.10 -0.12
C ASP A 144 7.59 12.66 1.17
N THR A 145 8.24 11.84 2.00
CA THR A 145 7.62 11.24 3.19
C THR A 145 8.45 11.43 4.45
N ASP A 146 7.87 11.08 5.60
CA ASP A 146 8.54 11.10 6.91
C ASP A 146 9.35 9.82 7.21
N LEU A 147 9.54 8.94 6.22
CA LEU A 147 10.33 7.73 6.41
C LEU A 147 11.82 8.04 6.54
N THR A 148 12.40 7.62 7.65
CA THR A 148 13.85 7.47 7.82
C THR A 148 14.27 6.09 7.34
N VAL A 149 15.20 6.04 6.40
CA VAL A 149 15.66 4.81 5.74
C VAL A 149 17.17 4.69 5.87
N THR A 150 17.62 3.72 6.67
CA THR A 150 19.03 3.46 6.97
C THR A 150 19.43 2.10 6.42
N GLY A 151 20.60 2.00 5.80
CA GLY A 151 21.11 0.75 5.23
C GLY A 151 20.85 0.59 3.73
N GLU A 152 21.73 -0.13 3.06
CA GLU A 152 21.71 -0.28 1.60
C GLU A 152 20.46 -1.05 1.11
N ILE A 153 20.04 -2.08 1.84
CA ILE A 153 18.89 -2.92 1.45
C ILE A 153 17.60 -2.13 1.65
N ALA A 154 17.43 -1.47 2.80
CA ALA A 154 16.31 -0.57 3.06
C ALA A 154 16.19 0.54 2.01
N GLN A 155 17.30 1.21 1.68
CA GLN A 155 17.32 2.28 0.67
C GLN A 155 16.91 1.74 -0.70
N ARG A 156 17.51 0.64 -1.14
CA ARG A 156 17.19 0.01 -2.42
C ARG A 156 15.73 -0.46 -2.47
N TRP A 157 15.22 -0.99 -1.37
CA TRP A 157 13.83 -1.43 -1.28
C TRP A 157 12.86 -0.24 -1.33
N MET A 158 13.00 0.76 -0.47
CA MET A 158 12.08 1.91 -0.43
C MET A 158 12.12 2.74 -1.71
N ALA A 159 13.25 2.76 -2.44
CA ALA A 159 13.34 3.40 -3.75
C ALA A 159 12.60 2.63 -4.87
N ASN A 160 12.16 1.38 -4.65
CA ASN A 160 11.64 0.51 -5.71
C ASN A 160 10.40 -0.32 -5.30
N ALA A 161 9.90 -0.12 -4.08
CA ALA A 161 8.88 -0.98 -3.51
C ALA A 161 7.62 -1.02 -4.39
N GLN A 162 7.04 -2.21 -4.50
CA GLN A 162 5.82 -2.44 -5.27
C GLN A 162 5.04 -3.59 -4.64
N CYS A 163 3.93 -3.28 -3.98
CA CYS A 163 3.07 -4.28 -3.34
C CYS A 163 1.85 -4.72 -4.18
N PHE A 164 1.83 -4.34 -5.46
CA PHE A 164 0.78 -4.68 -6.43
C PHE A 164 1.32 -5.51 -7.61
N ALA A 165 0.42 -6.25 -8.26
CA ALA A 165 0.77 -7.12 -9.37
C ALA A 165 1.07 -6.33 -10.65
N GLY A 166 1.98 -6.84 -11.48
CA GLY A 166 2.35 -6.24 -12.76
C GLY A 166 3.85 -6.32 -13.03
N PRO A 167 4.29 -5.87 -14.21
CA PRO A 167 5.71 -5.65 -14.47
C PRO A 167 6.30 -4.62 -13.47
N PRO A 168 7.63 -4.46 -13.42
CA PRO A 168 8.24 -3.42 -12.60
C PRO A 168 7.77 -2.02 -13.00
N GLU A 169 7.22 -1.29 -12.03
CA GLU A 169 6.85 0.11 -12.16
C GLU A 169 7.82 1.00 -11.38
N LEU A 170 8.12 2.18 -11.93
CA LEU A 170 8.90 3.19 -11.22
C LEU A 170 8.00 3.98 -10.27
N PRO A 171 8.43 4.22 -9.01
CA PRO A 171 7.77 5.19 -8.16
C PRO A 171 7.69 6.57 -8.84
N PRO A 172 6.73 7.43 -8.44
CA PRO A 172 6.68 8.78 -8.96
C PRO A 172 7.98 9.53 -8.68
N GLU A 173 8.34 10.45 -9.56
CA GLU A 173 9.48 11.35 -9.34
C GLU A 173 9.24 12.21 -8.08
N PRO A 174 10.29 12.56 -7.32
CA PRO A 174 10.16 13.40 -6.13
C PRO A 174 9.39 14.69 -6.42
N GLY A 175 8.47 15.07 -5.53
CA GLY A 175 7.69 16.29 -5.61
C GLY A 175 6.59 16.30 -6.68
N THR A 176 6.36 15.21 -7.43
CA THR A 176 5.35 15.18 -8.50
C THR A 176 3.95 14.79 -8.06
N ARG A 177 3.81 14.16 -6.89
CA ARG A 177 2.51 13.77 -6.30
C ARG A 177 2.34 14.43 -4.95
N THR A 178 1.73 15.61 -4.93
CA THR A 178 1.50 16.42 -3.73
C THR A 178 0.04 16.82 -3.63
N VAL A 179 -0.38 17.21 -2.43
CA VAL A 179 -1.71 17.79 -2.21
C VAL A 179 -1.78 19.13 -2.93
N VAL A 180 -2.82 19.33 -3.75
CA VAL A 180 -3.05 20.62 -4.41
C VAL A 180 -3.26 21.67 -3.33
N THR A 181 -2.46 22.75 -3.38
CA THR A 181 -2.53 23.88 -2.45
C THR A 181 -3.24 25.06 -3.09
#